data_AF-A0A9D2THJ7-F1
#
_entry.id   AF-A0A9D2THJ7-F1
#
_cell.length_a   1.000
_cell.length_b   1.000
_cell.length_c   1.000
_cell.angle_alpha   90.00
_cell.angle_beta   90.00
_cell.angle_gamma   90.00
#
_symmetry.space_group_name_H-M   'P 1'
#
loop_
_entity.id
_entity.type
_entity.pdbx_description
1 polymer ?
#
loop_
_entity_poly.entity_id
_entity_poly.type
_entity_poly.pdbx_seq_one_letter_code
_entity_poly.pdbx_strand_id
1 'polypeptide(L)'
;MVALTPIITRSIDAARGSGTGFHSEGVVRRATLQQTILSLTEGTQLTEHESEVPASIYVLHGAIRVEAPEPFVIQQGELHELPELRRKVVAVEDTVLLLSAAVAEGLEGALHDYVLAPDRSEE
;
A
#
# COMPACT_ATOMS: atom_id res chain seq x y z
N MET A 1 -2.64 -20.07 -0.83
CA MET A 1 -3.60 -19.50 -1.80
C MET A 1 -4.43 -18.46 -1.06
N VAL A 2 -4.50 -17.23 -1.55
CA VAL A 2 -5.29 -16.15 -0.94
C VAL A 2 -6.38 -15.74 -1.93
N ALA A 3 -7.63 -15.71 -1.47
CA ALA A 3 -8.74 -15.19 -2.25
C ALA A 3 -8.80 -13.66 -2.10
N LEU A 4 -8.64 -12.93 -3.20
CA LEU A 4 -8.62 -11.47 -3.16
C LEU A 4 -10.01 -10.86 -3.00
N THR A 5 -11.07 -11.42 -3.59
CA THR A 5 -12.42 -10.85 -3.41
C THR A 5 -12.85 -10.78 -1.92
N PRO A 6 -12.68 -11.85 -1.11
CA PRO A 6 -12.96 -11.77 0.32
C PRO A 6 -11.92 -10.98 1.14
N ILE A 7 -10.73 -10.68 0.60
CA ILE A 7 -9.73 -9.84 1.30
C ILE A 7 -10.17 -8.39 1.34
N ILE A 8 -10.80 -7.91 0.28
CA ILE A 8 -11.23 -6.52 0.14
C ILE A 8 -12.12 -6.12 1.31
N THR A 9 -13.20 -6.87 1.54
CA THR A 9 -14.18 -6.53 2.57
C THR A 9 -13.57 -6.61 3.97
N ARG A 10 -12.85 -7.69 4.30
CA ARG A 10 -12.29 -7.85 5.66
C ARG A 10 -11.20 -6.81 5.97
N SER A 11 -10.38 -6.46 4.99
CA SER A 11 -9.24 -5.56 5.23
C SER A 11 -9.69 -4.11 5.32
N ILE A 12 -10.71 -3.69 4.54
CA ILE A 12 -11.28 -2.35 4.69
C ILE A 12 -12.04 -2.19 6.00
N ASP A 13 -12.75 -3.23 6.46
CA ASP A 13 -13.41 -3.21 7.78
C ASP A 13 -12.37 -3.14 8.92
N ALA A 14 -11.23 -3.81 8.77
CA ALA A 14 -10.11 -3.71 9.71
C ALA A 14 -9.49 -2.30 9.71
N ALA A 15 -9.35 -1.65 8.55
CA ALA A 15 -8.85 -0.28 8.45
C ALA A 15 -9.82 0.73 9.11
N ARG A 16 -11.13 0.58 8.89
CA ARG A 16 -12.16 1.40 9.57
C ARG A 16 -12.13 1.23 11.09
N GLY A 17 -11.78 0.03 11.57
CA GLY A 17 -11.68 -0.27 13.00
C GLY A 17 -10.35 0.09 13.68
N SER A 18 -9.29 0.43 12.94
CA SER A 18 -7.93 0.60 13.50
C SER A 18 -7.67 1.96 14.15
N GLY A 19 -8.61 2.90 14.03
CA GLY A 19 -8.48 4.28 14.53
C GLY A 19 -7.55 5.18 13.71
N THR A 20 -6.67 4.60 12.89
CA THR A 20 -5.78 5.34 11.95
C THR A 20 -6.32 5.36 10.52
N GLY A 21 -7.41 4.63 10.25
CA GLY A 21 -7.92 4.46 8.89
C GLY A 21 -7.04 3.57 8.01
N PHE A 22 -6.09 2.84 8.60
CA PHE A 22 -5.11 2.04 7.90
C PHE A 22 -5.04 0.61 8.42
N HIS A 23 -4.90 -0.35 7.51
CA HIS A 23 -4.61 -1.74 7.83
C HIS A 23 -3.63 -2.34 6.82
N SER A 24 -2.77 -3.25 7.28
CA SER A 24 -1.85 -4.00 6.43
C SER A 24 -1.85 -5.50 6.75
N GLU A 25 -1.88 -6.33 5.71
CA GLU A 25 -1.86 -7.80 5.80
C GLU A 25 -0.88 -8.37 4.77
N GLY A 26 0.19 -9.04 5.22
CA GLY A 26 1.12 -9.73 4.31
C GLY A 26 0.49 -11.01 3.73
N VAL A 27 0.41 -11.14 2.41
CA VAL A 27 -0.27 -12.27 1.73
C VAL A 27 0.68 -13.24 1.05
N VAL A 28 1.82 -12.76 0.55
CA VAL A 28 2.89 -13.60 -0.03
C VAL A 28 4.21 -13.14 0.54
N ARG A 29 4.99 -14.09 1.07
CA ARG A 29 6.37 -13.88 1.50
C ARG A 29 7.17 -15.11 1.08
N ARG A 30 7.95 -14.99 0.01
CA ARG A 30 8.77 -16.10 -0.50
C ARG A 30 10.03 -15.59 -1.16
N ALA A 31 11.18 -15.94 -0.58
CA ALA A 31 12.47 -15.39 -0.99
C ALA A 31 12.39 -13.85 -1.08
N THR A 32 12.71 -13.28 -2.23
CA THR A 32 12.67 -11.84 -2.49
C THR A 32 11.28 -11.30 -2.81
N LEU A 33 10.28 -12.14 -3.07
CA LEU A 33 8.92 -11.68 -3.40
C LEU A 33 8.11 -11.43 -2.12
N GLN A 34 7.73 -10.17 -1.92
CA GLN A 34 6.79 -9.76 -0.89
C GLN A 34 5.54 -9.15 -1.51
N GLN A 35 4.38 -9.59 -1.05
CA GLN A 35 3.11 -8.97 -1.41
C GLN A 35 2.29 -8.72 -0.15
N THR A 36 1.75 -7.51 -0.05
CA THR A 36 1.04 -7.01 1.12
C THR A 36 -0.24 -6.32 0.65
N ILE A 37 -1.35 -6.64 1.30
CA ILE A 37 -2.58 -5.86 1.16
C ILE A 37 -2.48 -4.65 2.05
N LEU A 38 -2.71 -3.47 1.47
CA LEU A 38 -2.89 -2.23 2.20
C LEU A 38 -4.34 -1.80 2.06
N SER A 39 -4.91 -1.29 3.15
CA SER A 39 -6.28 -0.80 3.18
C SER A 39 -6.32 0.55 3.86
N LEU A 40 -7.00 1.48 3.22
CA LEU A 40 -7.02 2.89 3.56
C LEU A 40 -8.47 3.35 3.54
N THR A 41 -8.91 4.01 4.59
CA THR A 41 -10.17 4.76 4.52
C THR A 41 -9.98 6.01 3.67
N GLU A 42 -11.07 6.58 3.16
CA GLU A 42 -11.04 7.86 2.44
C GLU A 42 -10.20 8.91 3.18
N GLY A 43 -9.31 9.58 2.44
CA GLY A 43 -8.46 10.63 2.97
C GLY A 43 -7.25 10.13 3.77
N THR A 44 -7.15 8.83 4.09
CA THR A 44 -5.96 8.27 4.75
C THR A 44 -4.75 8.42 3.84
N GLN A 45 -3.67 8.90 4.43
CA GLN A 45 -2.45 9.28 3.73
C GLN A 45 -1.35 8.34 4.16
N LEU A 46 -0.69 7.74 3.18
CA LEU A 46 0.51 6.94 3.36
C LEU A 46 1.71 7.87 3.20
N THR A 47 2.54 7.93 4.24
CA THR A 47 3.71 8.81 4.30
C THR A 47 4.77 8.36 3.29
N GLU A 48 5.68 9.28 2.99
CA GLU A 48 6.87 9.02 2.19
C GLU A 48 7.72 7.92 2.84
N HIS A 49 7.77 6.75 2.22
CA HIS A 49 8.83 5.78 2.52
C HIS A 49 9.75 5.66 1.31
N GLU A 50 11.04 5.83 1.58
CA GLU A 50 12.09 5.53 0.62
C GLU A 50 12.19 4.02 0.50
N SER A 51 11.62 3.49 -0.58
CA SER A 51 11.81 2.10 -0.93
C SER A 51 12.92 2.01 -1.96
N GLU A 52 14.09 1.52 -1.56
CA GLU A 52 15.22 1.24 -2.46
C GLU A 52 14.93 0.08 -3.42
N VAL A 53 13.78 -0.57 -3.29
CA VAL A 53 13.45 -1.78 -4.03
C VAL A 53 12.32 -1.53 -5.04
N PRO A 54 12.40 -2.16 -6.23
CA PRO A 54 11.31 -2.11 -7.19
C PRO A 54 10.01 -2.63 -6.57
N ALA A 55 8.96 -1.84 -6.73
CA ALA A 55 7.63 -2.19 -6.25
C ALA A 55 6.54 -1.84 -7.27
N SER A 56 5.36 -2.42 -7.09
CA SER A 56 4.17 -2.14 -7.89
C SER A 56 2.93 -2.11 -7.01
N ILE A 57 1.94 -1.33 -7.41
CA ILE A 57 0.63 -1.23 -6.78
C ILE A 57 -0.43 -1.71 -7.77
N TYR A 58 -1.29 -2.61 -7.30
CA TYR A 58 -2.53 -2.97 -7.98
C TYR A 58 -3.73 -2.57 -7.11
N VAL A 59 -4.63 -1.73 -7.62
CA VAL A 59 -5.81 -1.30 -6.84
C VAL A 59 -6.93 -2.32 -7.02
N LEU A 60 -7.27 -3.00 -5.92
CA LEU A 60 -8.33 -4.02 -5.87
C LEU A 60 -9.72 -3.39 -5.78
N HIS A 61 -9.83 -2.27 -5.07
CA HIS A 61 -11.05 -1.50 -4.87
C HIS A 61 -10.69 -0.06 -4.54
N GLY A 62 -11.52 0.88 -4.99
CA GLY A 62 -11.33 2.31 -4.74
C GLY A 62 -10.35 2.96 -5.71
N ALA A 63 -9.69 4.02 -5.24
CA ALA A 63 -8.68 4.75 -5.99
C ALA A 63 -7.70 5.47 -5.05
N ILE A 64 -6.44 5.51 -5.46
CA ILE A 64 -5.42 6.32 -4.78
C ILE A 64 -4.95 7.46 -5.68
N ARG A 65 -4.63 8.59 -5.07
CA ARG A 65 -3.92 9.69 -5.69
C ARG A 65 -2.47 9.65 -5.22
N VAL A 66 -1.57 9.65 -6.18
CA VAL A 66 -0.13 9.66 -5.94
C VAL A 66 0.37 11.09 -6.13
N GLU A 67 0.89 11.68 -5.05
CA GLU A 67 1.52 13.00 -5.08
C GLU A 67 2.90 12.89 -5.70
N ALA A 68 3.15 13.71 -6.70
CA ALA A 68 4.29 13.66 -7.58
C ALA A 68 4.51 15.08 -8.13
N PRO A 69 5.66 15.39 -8.77
CA PRO A 69 5.78 16.62 -9.55
C PRO A 69 4.62 16.79 -10.55
N GLU A 70 4.14 15.68 -11.12
CA GLU A 70 2.89 15.59 -11.88
C GLU A 70 1.98 14.53 -11.25
N PRO A 71 0.97 14.95 -10.44
CA PRO A 71 0.13 14.02 -9.69
C PRO A 71 -0.76 13.20 -10.61
N PHE A 72 -0.98 11.94 -10.24
CA PHE A 72 -1.82 11.01 -10.99
C PHE A 72 -2.67 10.16 -10.06
N VAL A 73 -3.72 9.54 -10.62
CA VAL A 73 -4.63 8.65 -9.89
C VAL A 73 -4.46 7.24 -10.43
N ILE A 74 -4.46 6.26 -9.54
CA ILE A 74 -4.52 4.84 -9.89
C ILE A 74 -5.91 4.34 -9.45
N GLN A 75 -6.70 3.90 -10.43
CA GLN A 75 -8.06 3.44 -10.23
C GLN A 75 -8.13 1.92 -10.03
N GLN A 76 -9.29 1.45 -9.56
CA GLN A 76 -9.58 0.02 -9.47
C GLN A 76 -9.26 -0.73 -10.77
N GLY A 77 -8.53 -1.83 -10.64
CA GLY A 77 -8.13 -2.68 -11.76
C GLY A 77 -6.87 -2.22 -12.48
N GLU A 78 -6.29 -1.09 -12.08
CA GLU A 78 -5.02 -0.61 -12.65
C GLU A 78 -3.83 -1.13 -11.86
N LEU A 79 -2.78 -1.50 -12.61
CA LEU A 79 -1.46 -1.86 -12.10
C LEU A 79 -0.48 -0.76 -12.47
N HIS A 80 0.24 -0.24 -11.49
CA HIS A 80 1.23 0.80 -11.70
C HIS A 80 2.54 0.41 -11.04
N GLU A 81 3.66 0.59 -11.74
CA GLU A 81 4.98 0.50 -11.13
C GLU A 81 5.18 1.69 -10.18
N LEU A 82 5.69 1.44 -8.98
CA LEU A 82 6.01 2.54 -8.07
C LEU A 82 7.30 3.19 -8.56
N PRO A 83 7.30 4.50 -8.87
CA PRO A 83 8.52 5.18 -9.27
C PRO A 83 9.54 5.15 -8.13
N GLU A 84 10.82 5.05 -8.46
CA GLU A 84 11.94 5.31 -7.56
C GLU A 84 11.92 6.80 -7.16
N LEU A 85 11.07 7.23 -6.21
CA LEU A 85 11.18 8.50 -5.45
C LEU A 85 9.93 8.78 -4.61
N ARG A 86 10.17 9.54 -3.54
CA ARG A 86 9.26 10.09 -2.52
C ARG A 86 7.94 10.57 -3.10
N ARG A 87 6.87 9.83 -2.80
CA ARG A 87 5.50 10.19 -3.18
C ARG A 87 4.58 9.87 -2.03
N LYS A 88 3.85 10.89 -1.58
CA LYS A 88 2.75 10.73 -0.66
C LYS A 88 1.58 10.11 -1.40
N VAL A 89 0.96 9.09 -0.83
CA VAL A 89 -0.21 8.44 -1.43
C VAL A 89 -1.42 8.74 -0.59
N VAL A 90 -2.51 9.19 -1.21
CA VAL A 90 -3.75 9.54 -0.53
C VAL A 90 -4.88 8.69 -1.10
N ALA A 91 -5.63 8.03 -0.23
CA ALA A 91 -6.85 7.34 -0.63
C ALA A 91 -7.93 8.37 -1.02
N VAL A 92 -8.43 8.29 -2.25
CA VAL A 92 -9.49 9.17 -2.76
C VAL A 92 -10.86 8.73 -2.24
N GLU A 93 -11.00 7.44 -1.98
CA GLU A 93 -12.14 6.77 -1.36
C GLU A 93 -11.63 5.57 -0.56
N ASP A 94 -12.51 4.83 0.11
CA ASP A 94 -12.14 3.58 0.78
C ASP A 94 -11.45 2.62 -0.21
N THR A 95 -10.16 2.41 0.00
CA THR A 95 -9.27 1.81 -1.00
C THR A 95 -8.57 0.59 -0.44
N VAL A 96 -8.55 -0.48 -1.24
CA VAL A 96 -7.77 -1.68 -0.97
C VAL A 96 -6.84 -1.92 -2.14
N LEU A 97 -5.56 -2.11 -1.86
CA LEU A 97 -4.53 -2.30 -2.87
C LEU A 97 -3.57 -3.42 -2.49
N LEU A 98 -2.96 -4.03 -3.51
CA LEU A 98 -1.88 -5.00 -3.39
C LEU A 98 -0.56 -4.32 -3.72
N LEU A 99 0.30 -4.17 -2.72
CA LEU A 99 1.69 -3.77 -2.89
C LEU A 99 2.52 -5.03 -3.15
N SER A 100 3.26 -5.06 -4.25
CA SER A 100 4.22 -6.12 -4.55
C SER A 100 5.62 -5.52 -4.62
N ALA A 101 6.54 -5.98 -3.78
CA ALA A 101 7.91 -5.48 -3.69
C ALA A 101 8.92 -6.62 -3.81
N ALA A 102 10.05 -6.35 -4.46
CA ALA A 102 11.16 -7.29 -4.61
C ALA A 102 12.29 -6.93 -3.63
N VAL A 103 12.36 -7.58 -2.46
CA VAL A 103 13.43 -7.30 -1.49
C VAL A 103 14.76 -7.92 -1.94
N ALA A 104 15.87 -7.22 -1.76
CA ALA A 104 17.20 -7.79 -2.02
C ALA A 104 17.52 -8.95 -1.04
N GLU A 105 18.21 -10.00 -1.54
CA GLU A 105 18.73 -11.06 -0.68
C GLU A 105 19.74 -10.48 0.34
N GLY A 106 19.53 -10.75 1.63
CA GLY A 106 20.39 -10.28 2.73
C GLY A 106 19.80 -9.20 3.64
N LEU A 107 18.64 -8.61 3.31
CA LEU A 107 17.90 -7.69 4.20
C LEU A 107 16.84 -8.42 5.04
N GLU A 108 17.21 -9.50 5.74
CA GLU A 108 16.30 -10.21 6.66
C GLU A 108 15.80 -9.33 7.85
N GLY A 109 16.32 -8.10 7.99
CA GLY A 109 15.97 -7.15 9.05
C GLY A 109 15.16 -5.89 8.64
N ALA A 110 15.04 -5.54 7.35
CA ALA A 110 14.30 -4.34 6.91
C ALA A 110 12.80 -4.60 6.66
N LEU A 111 12.24 -5.57 7.38
CA LEU A 111 10.89 -6.11 7.16
C LEU A 111 9.76 -5.11 7.48
N HIS A 112 10.06 -4.00 8.16
CA HIS A 112 9.08 -2.99 8.56
C HIS A 112 8.98 -1.79 7.62
N ASP A 113 9.99 -1.53 6.77
CA ASP A 113 10.10 -0.27 6.01
C ASP A 113 9.33 -0.24 4.69
N TYR A 114 8.77 -1.39 4.27
CA TYR A 114 8.03 -1.50 3.00
C TYR A 114 6.52 -1.31 3.16
N VAL A 115 6.02 -1.31 4.40
CA VAL A 115 4.64 -0.94 4.66
C VAL A 115 4.64 0.57 4.80
N LEU A 116 4.06 1.25 3.80
CA LEU A 116 3.81 2.66 3.92
C LEU A 116 2.98 2.88 5.20
N ALA A 117 3.56 3.51 6.21
CA ALA A 117 2.85 3.86 7.42
C ALA A 117 2.01 5.11 7.13
N PRO A 118 0.83 5.26 7.75
CA PRO A 118 0.07 6.47 7.59
C PRO A 118 0.82 7.68 8.15
N ASP A 119 0.67 8.83 7.50
CA ASP A 119 1.28 10.09 7.91
C ASP A 119 0.76 10.47 9.30
N ARG A 120 1.67 10.53 10.27
CA ARG A 120 1.37 10.94 11.65
C ARG A 120 1.46 12.46 11.84
N SER A 121 1.19 13.24 10.79
CA SER A 121 1.03 14.69 10.90
C SER A 121 -0.08 15.02 11.91
N GLU A 122 0.30 15.83 12.89
CA GLU A 122 -0.31 16.05 14.21
C GLU A 122 -1.73 16.64 14.20
N GLU A 123 -2.39 16.45 15.36
CA GLU A 123 -3.47 17.29 15.90
C GLU A 123 -3.15 18.80 15.84
#